data_AF-A0A8B6EIN8-F1
#
_entry.id   AF-A0A8B6EIN8-F1
#
_cell.length_a   1.000
_cell.length_b   1.000
_cell.length_c   1.000
_cell.angle_alpha   90.00
_cell.angle_beta   90.00
_cell.angle_gamma   90.00
#
_symmetry.space_group_name_H-M   'P 1'
#
loop_
_entity.id
_entity.type
_entity.pdbx_description
1 polymer ?
#
loop_
_entity_poly.entity_id
_entity_poly.type
_entity_poly.pdbx_seq_one_letter_code
_entity_poly.pdbx_strand_id
1 'polypeptide(L)'
;MIRGSCSQADIASLYGNNQCTSIAVTAAMYHAMKCVNKWKRKDIDTVIKQGDRNHGLFREDFRFSDKKDGRVAIFDLPMKFPVRVKDKKAVAVKTGEWGGPVFAPDGYDDEFRFSCPTLRDVLEQQLKPNRSVLTTIEQYSLLFMKVGTDIWLFDSHSRNRKGKYTSFFGKAFAAPFSSMDDLEKYIRKNYGTDDLNYNATSIKIWLPNEYASRDQAIVDSLEHKLKASALDKLCAKFAKKLQKLEAERKKVKKIDCENSPGSLGASNDVHLPDV
;
A
#
# COMPACT_ATOMS: atom_id res chain seq x y z
N MET A 1 -3.60 23.36 -15.61
CA MET A 1 -4.73 23.11 -14.69
C MET A 1 -5.97 22.69 -15.48
N ILE A 2 -6.60 21.59 -15.09
CA ILE A 2 -7.88 21.08 -15.61
C ILE A 2 -8.96 21.46 -14.61
N ARG A 3 -10.13 21.89 -15.07
CA ARG A 3 -11.25 22.31 -14.20
C ARG A 3 -12.54 21.61 -14.56
N GLY A 4 -13.31 21.23 -13.54
CA GLY A 4 -14.68 20.75 -13.69
C GLY A 4 -15.66 21.86 -14.10
N SER A 5 -16.89 21.46 -14.40
CA SER A 5 -18.07 22.35 -14.42
C SER A 5 -18.66 22.55 -13.03
N CYS A 6 -18.22 21.78 -12.04
CA CYS A 6 -18.69 21.83 -10.66
C CYS A 6 -17.55 21.76 -9.62
N SER A 7 -17.87 22.10 -8.38
CA SER A 7 -17.14 21.75 -7.16
C SER A 7 -17.99 20.80 -6.31
N GLN A 8 -17.44 20.24 -5.24
CA GLN A 8 -18.24 19.43 -4.30
C GLN A 8 -19.45 20.19 -3.72
N ALA A 9 -19.34 21.51 -3.53
CA ALA A 9 -20.43 22.33 -3.02
C ALA A 9 -21.60 22.43 -4.00
N ASP A 10 -21.35 22.28 -5.31
CA ASP A 10 -22.40 22.32 -6.34
C ASP A 10 -23.22 21.03 -6.40
N ILE A 11 -22.72 19.93 -5.81
CA ILE A 11 -23.41 18.63 -5.77
C ILE A 11 -23.91 18.31 -4.35
N ALA A 12 -23.78 19.27 -3.42
CA ALA A 12 -24.05 19.11 -1.99
C ALA A 12 -25.29 18.24 -1.73
N SER A 13 -25.02 16.99 -1.39
CA SER A 13 -26.00 15.90 -1.27
C SER A 13 -26.57 15.85 0.14
N LEU A 14 -27.12 14.70 0.54
CA LEU A 14 -27.66 14.42 1.88
C LEU A 14 -26.71 14.83 3.03
N TYR A 15 -25.40 14.86 2.78
CA TYR A 15 -24.36 15.18 3.78
C TYR A 15 -23.75 16.59 3.61
N GLY A 16 -24.34 17.42 2.74
CA GLY A 16 -23.87 18.77 2.48
C GLY A 16 -22.51 18.80 1.77
N ASN A 17 -21.62 19.70 2.21
CA ASN A 17 -20.31 19.98 1.63
C ASN A 17 -19.16 19.21 2.34
N ASN A 18 -19.41 17.98 2.77
CA ASN A 18 -18.55 17.19 3.68
C ASN A 18 -17.90 15.94 3.03
N GLN A 19 -18.07 15.77 1.72
CA GLN A 19 -17.65 14.59 0.98
C GLN A 19 -16.21 14.63 0.43
N CYS A 20 -15.39 15.61 0.84
CA CYS A 20 -14.06 15.86 0.27
C CYS A 20 -13.12 14.65 0.32
N THR A 21 -13.07 13.93 1.45
CA THR A 21 -12.25 12.72 1.61
C THR A 21 -12.69 11.61 0.63
N SER A 22 -13.99 11.32 0.55
CA SER A 22 -14.53 10.30 -0.35
C SER A 22 -14.31 10.66 -1.82
N ILE A 23 -14.43 11.93 -2.18
CA ILE A 23 -14.11 12.42 -3.52
C ILE A 23 -12.61 12.27 -3.81
N ALA A 24 -11.74 12.63 -2.89
CA ALA A 24 -10.29 12.52 -3.09
C ALA A 24 -9.86 11.05 -3.26
N VAL A 25 -10.42 10.10 -2.51
CA VAL A 25 -10.18 8.66 -2.77
C VAL A 25 -10.71 8.25 -4.15
N THR A 26 -11.89 8.74 -4.52
CA THR A 26 -12.47 8.47 -5.84
C THR A 26 -11.60 9.01 -6.96
N ALA A 27 -10.95 10.17 -6.75
CA ALA A 27 -9.97 10.75 -7.67
C ALA A 27 -8.76 9.82 -7.81
N ALA A 28 -8.27 9.20 -6.73
CA ALA A 28 -7.18 8.24 -6.76
C ALA A 28 -7.56 7.00 -7.58
N MET A 29 -8.77 6.48 -7.38
CA MET A 29 -9.29 5.38 -8.20
C MET A 29 -9.38 5.77 -9.68
N TYR A 30 -9.90 6.96 -9.98
CA TYR A 30 -10.00 7.44 -11.34
C TYR A 30 -8.61 7.58 -11.98
N HIS A 31 -7.63 8.05 -11.21
CA HIS A 31 -6.25 8.22 -11.65
C HIS A 31 -5.60 6.89 -12.03
N ALA A 32 -5.82 5.84 -11.23
CA ALA A 32 -5.35 4.49 -11.51
C ALA A 32 -5.92 3.91 -12.82
N MET A 33 -7.17 4.23 -13.16
CA MET A 33 -7.79 3.79 -14.42
C MET A 33 -7.40 4.67 -15.61
N LYS A 34 -7.23 5.97 -15.38
CA LYS A 34 -6.91 6.96 -16.39
C LYS A 34 -6.01 8.01 -15.74
N CYS A 35 -4.75 8.04 -16.14
CA CYS A 35 -3.77 8.99 -15.61
C CYS A 35 -4.28 10.45 -15.67
N VAL A 36 -3.97 11.24 -14.64
CA VAL A 36 -4.56 12.57 -14.41
C VAL A 36 -4.17 13.59 -15.47
N ASN A 37 -3.00 13.43 -16.10
CA ASN A 37 -2.58 14.24 -17.23
C ASN A 37 -3.45 14.06 -18.50
N LYS A 38 -4.27 13.01 -18.56
CA LYS A 38 -5.24 12.77 -19.65
C LYS A 38 -6.66 13.19 -19.29
N TRP A 39 -6.88 13.75 -18.10
CA TRP A 39 -8.21 14.16 -17.67
C TRP A 39 -8.69 15.37 -18.49
N LYS A 40 -10.00 15.46 -18.63
CA LYS A 40 -10.75 16.56 -19.22
C LYS A 40 -11.76 17.04 -18.17
N ARG A 41 -12.44 18.15 -18.45
CA ARG A 41 -13.52 18.69 -17.61
C ARG A 41 -14.49 17.61 -17.12
N LYS A 42 -15.00 16.78 -18.04
CA LYS A 42 -15.93 15.69 -17.73
C LYS A 42 -15.38 14.62 -16.78
N ASP A 43 -14.05 14.42 -16.75
CA ASP A 43 -13.42 13.47 -15.85
C ASP A 43 -13.46 14.00 -14.41
N ILE A 44 -13.16 15.29 -14.21
CA ILE A 44 -13.33 15.97 -12.91
C ILE A 44 -14.79 15.85 -12.44
N ASP A 45 -15.75 16.19 -13.30
CA ASP A 45 -17.17 16.13 -12.93
C ASP A 45 -17.63 14.69 -12.59
N THR A 46 -17.05 13.69 -13.27
CA THR A 46 -17.29 12.28 -12.93
C THR A 46 -16.74 11.94 -11.55
N VAL A 47 -15.52 12.37 -11.23
CA VAL A 47 -14.90 12.15 -9.92
C VAL A 47 -15.73 12.78 -8.80
N ILE A 48 -16.19 14.03 -8.97
CA ILE A 48 -17.03 14.70 -7.96
C ILE A 48 -18.33 13.90 -7.76
N LYS A 49 -19.07 13.58 -8.82
CA LYS A 49 -20.36 12.86 -8.74
C LYS A 49 -20.23 11.45 -8.17
N GLN A 50 -19.21 10.69 -8.57
CA GLN A 50 -18.99 9.34 -8.05
C GLN A 50 -18.45 9.36 -6.62
N GLY A 51 -17.67 10.39 -6.27
CA GLY A 51 -17.16 10.56 -4.92
C GLY A 51 -18.23 10.91 -3.90
N ASP A 52 -19.21 11.71 -4.31
CA ASP A 52 -20.43 11.95 -3.52
C ASP A 52 -21.23 10.65 -3.29
N ARG A 53 -21.38 9.81 -4.32
CA ARG A 53 -22.00 8.48 -4.16
C ARG A 53 -21.20 7.56 -3.23
N ASN A 54 -19.88 7.53 -3.38
CA ASN A 54 -19.01 6.77 -2.47
C ASN A 54 -19.08 7.30 -1.05
N HIS A 55 -19.35 8.60 -0.85
CA HIS A 55 -19.54 9.17 0.48
C HIS A 55 -20.77 8.60 1.18
N GLY A 56 -21.89 8.47 0.46
CA GLY A 56 -23.08 7.75 0.95
C GLY A 56 -22.73 6.31 1.35
N LEU A 57 -22.05 5.55 0.48
CA LEU A 57 -21.61 4.18 0.80
C LEU A 57 -20.70 4.14 2.06
N PHE A 58 -19.75 5.06 2.16
CA PHE A 58 -18.82 5.12 3.29
C PHE A 58 -19.55 5.37 4.60
N ARG A 59 -20.51 6.30 4.61
CA ARG A 59 -21.24 6.67 5.83
C ARG A 59 -22.38 5.74 6.19
N GLU A 60 -23.17 5.29 5.23
CA GLU A 60 -24.40 4.55 5.48
C GLU A 60 -24.13 3.04 5.55
N ASP A 61 -23.46 2.50 4.53
CA ASP A 61 -23.26 1.06 4.41
C ASP A 61 -22.09 0.60 5.27
N PHE A 62 -20.96 1.31 5.19
CA PHE A 62 -19.75 0.94 5.90
C PHE A 62 -19.56 1.63 7.25
N ARG A 63 -20.35 2.67 7.53
CA ARG A 63 -20.31 3.44 8.79
C ARG A 63 -18.91 3.94 9.13
N PHE A 64 -18.17 4.39 8.13
CA PHE A 64 -16.91 5.10 8.31
C PHE A 64 -17.20 6.46 8.94
N SER A 65 -16.46 6.76 10.01
CA SER A 65 -16.65 7.89 10.92
C SER A 65 -17.85 7.75 11.85
N ASP A 66 -17.59 7.89 13.16
CA ASP A 66 -18.58 7.92 14.24
C ASP A 66 -19.14 9.33 14.49
N LYS A 67 -18.62 10.33 13.77
CA LYS A 67 -18.93 11.74 14.00
C LYS A 67 -20.24 12.17 13.37
N LYS A 68 -20.98 13.00 14.12
CA LYS A 68 -22.24 13.63 13.71
C LYS A 68 -22.05 14.78 12.72
N ASP A 69 -20.82 15.16 12.38
CA ASP A 69 -20.49 16.29 11.52
C ASP A 69 -20.68 16.02 10.01
N GLY A 70 -21.04 14.78 9.65
CA GLY A 70 -21.29 14.38 8.27
C GLY A 70 -20.00 14.12 7.47
N ARG A 71 -18.82 14.17 8.09
CA ARG A 71 -17.54 13.96 7.40
C ARG A 71 -17.09 12.50 7.49
N VAL A 72 -16.10 12.16 6.65
CA VAL A 72 -15.29 10.95 6.78
C VAL A 72 -13.85 11.41 6.97
N ALA A 73 -13.28 11.18 8.16
CA ALA A 73 -11.88 11.53 8.41
C ALA A 73 -10.95 10.51 7.72
N ILE A 74 -9.74 10.95 7.37
CA ILE A 74 -8.73 10.07 6.75
C ILE A 74 -8.35 8.90 7.66
N PHE A 75 -8.28 9.12 8.97
CA PHE A 75 -7.98 8.08 9.96
C PHE A 75 -9.11 7.05 10.11
N ASP A 76 -10.36 7.47 9.89
CA ASP A 76 -11.53 6.57 9.98
C ASP A 76 -11.64 5.62 8.78
N LEU A 77 -10.88 5.87 7.71
CA LEU A 77 -10.81 4.95 6.58
C LEU A 77 -10.10 3.65 7.02
N PRO A 78 -10.70 2.47 6.82
CA PRO A 78 -10.04 1.22 7.18
C PRO A 78 -8.86 0.96 6.25
N MET A 79 -8.01 0.00 6.61
CA MET A 79 -6.82 -0.34 5.82
C MET A 79 -7.14 -0.79 4.39
N LYS A 80 -8.30 -1.40 4.18
CA LYS A 80 -8.81 -1.81 2.87
C LYS A 80 -10.29 -1.47 2.77
N PHE A 81 -10.71 -0.85 1.68
CA PHE A 81 -12.12 -0.52 1.47
C PHE A 81 -12.48 -0.47 -0.02
N PRO A 82 -13.74 -0.76 -0.37
CA PRO A 82 -14.16 -0.71 -1.76
C PRO A 82 -14.34 0.73 -2.22
N VAL A 83 -14.00 0.98 -3.49
CA VAL A 83 -14.24 2.26 -4.16
C VAL A 83 -14.83 1.96 -5.53
N ARG A 84 -15.75 2.82 -5.99
CA ARG A 84 -16.38 2.68 -7.30
C ARG A 84 -16.25 3.96 -8.12
N VAL A 85 -16.01 3.80 -9.42
CA VAL A 85 -16.10 4.87 -10.40
C VAL A 85 -16.75 4.29 -11.66
N LYS A 86 -17.90 4.85 -12.05
CA LYS A 86 -18.74 4.30 -13.13
C LYS A 86 -19.08 2.83 -12.80
N ASP A 87 -18.93 1.92 -13.77
CA ASP A 87 -19.20 0.49 -13.60
C ASP A 87 -17.96 -0.31 -13.13
N LYS A 88 -16.85 0.36 -12.85
CA LYS A 88 -15.63 -0.26 -12.35
C LYS A 88 -15.61 -0.19 -10.82
N LYS A 89 -15.31 -1.32 -10.18
CA LYS A 89 -15.05 -1.44 -8.74
C LYS A 89 -13.55 -1.64 -8.54
N ALA A 90 -13.01 -1.17 -7.43
CA ALA A 90 -11.63 -1.40 -7.01
C ALA A 90 -11.56 -1.50 -5.49
N VAL A 91 -10.40 -1.92 -4.99
CA VAL A 91 -10.08 -1.86 -3.57
C VAL A 91 -9.02 -0.78 -3.38
N ALA A 92 -9.30 0.18 -2.50
CA ALA A 92 -8.31 1.12 -1.99
C ALA A 92 -7.62 0.49 -0.77
N VAL A 93 -6.30 0.63 -0.72
CA VAL A 93 -5.47 0.12 0.38
C VAL A 93 -4.65 1.27 0.95
N LYS A 94 -4.81 1.55 2.24
CA LYS A 94 -3.92 2.47 2.98
C LYS A 94 -2.57 1.79 3.17
N THR A 95 -1.49 2.50 2.95
CA THR A 95 -0.12 1.97 3.09
C THR A 95 0.72 2.69 4.13
N GLY A 96 0.11 3.59 4.91
CA GLY A 96 0.74 4.32 6.00
C GLY A 96 -0.05 5.58 6.35
N GLU A 97 0.25 6.16 7.51
CA GLU A 97 -0.39 7.37 8.04
C GLU A 97 0.69 8.29 8.62
N TRP A 98 0.54 9.59 8.41
CA TRP A 98 1.44 10.64 8.86
C TRP A 98 0.65 11.87 9.30
N GLY A 99 1.18 12.64 10.23
CA GLY A 99 0.54 13.85 10.74
C GLY A 99 1.56 14.95 11.03
N GLY A 100 1.14 16.20 10.84
CA GLY A 100 1.85 17.40 11.24
C GLY A 100 1.61 17.78 12.72
N PRO A 101 2.15 18.93 13.16
CA PRO A 101 2.32 19.28 14.58
C PRO A 101 1.06 19.26 15.46
N VAL A 102 -0.14 19.53 14.92
CA VAL A 102 -1.41 19.59 15.70
C VAL A 102 -2.07 18.23 15.93
N PHE A 103 -1.57 17.15 15.31
CA PHE A 103 -1.97 15.79 15.69
C PHE A 103 -1.10 15.19 16.80
N ALA A 104 -0.15 15.95 17.36
CA ALA A 104 0.47 15.59 18.63
C ALA A 104 -0.61 15.67 19.73
N PRO A 105 -0.85 14.60 20.51
CA PRO A 105 -1.75 14.67 21.66
C PRO A 105 -1.39 15.85 22.57
N ASP A 106 -2.39 16.51 23.17
CA ASP A 106 -2.15 17.56 24.16
C ASP A 106 -1.15 17.06 25.23
N GLY A 107 -0.06 17.79 25.44
CA GLY A 107 0.98 17.47 26.43
C GLY A 107 2.36 17.09 25.89
N TYR A 108 2.58 17.12 24.57
CA TYR A 108 3.93 16.96 24.00
C TYR A 108 4.69 18.30 23.91
N ASP A 109 5.97 18.26 24.31
CA ASP A 109 6.97 19.32 24.19
C ASP A 109 7.13 19.77 22.71
N ASP A 110 7.51 21.03 22.49
CA ASP A 110 7.95 21.57 21.20
C ASP A 110 8.99 20.66 20.51
N GLU A 111 9.84 19.91 21.24
CA GLU A 111 10.74 18.87 20.69
C GLU A 111 10.02 17.80 19.86
N PHE A 112 8.80 17.40 20.22
CA PHE A 112 8.03 16.42 19.46
C PHE A 112 7.48 17.03 18.16
N ARG A 113 7.15 18.33 18.16
CA ARG A 113 6.71 19.05 16.95
C ARG A 113 7.80 19.10 15.90
N PHE A 114 9.08 19.24 16.30
CA PHE A 114 10.24 19.16 15.41
C PHE A 114 10.53 17.74 14.88
N SER A 115 9.94 16.71 15.48
CA SER A 115 10.12 15.31 15.08
C SER A 115 9.08 14.82 14.07
N CYS A 116 7.99 15.58 13.88
CA CYS A 116 6.97 15.24 12.88
C CYS A 116 7.50 15.53 11.46
N PRO A 117 7.35 14.60 10.50
CA PRO A 117 7.75 14.87 9.13
C PRO A 117 6.97 16.06 8.58
N THR A 118 7.59 16.88 7.75
CA THR A 118 6.86 17.92 7.03
C THR A 118 5.98 17.30 5.95
N LEU A 119 4.97 18.03 5.46
CA LEU A 119 4.18 17.56 4.32
C LEU A 119 5.09 17.29 3.10
N ARG A 120 6.15 18.08 2.91
CA ARG A 120 7.15 17.87 1.88
C ARG A 120 7.79 16.49 2.02
N ASP A 121 8.30 16.16 3.21
CA ASP A 121 8.93 14.86 3.47
C ASP A 121 7.98 13.70 3.16
N VAL A 122 6.72 13.81 3.59
CA VAL A 122 5.70 12.79 3.32
C VAL A 122 5.47 12.65 1.81
N LEU A 123 5.32 13.76 1.09
CA LEU A 123 5.09 13.71 -0.36
C LEU A 123 6.30 13.14 -1.10
N GLU A 124 7.52 13.53 -0.77
CA GLU A 124 8.75 13.01 -1.38
C GLU A 124 8.92 11.50 -1.13
N GLN A 125 8.59 11.02 0.07
CA GLN A 125 8.72 9.61 0.43
C GLN A 125 7.59 8.72 -0.14
N GLN A 126 6.36 9.24 -0.17
CA GLN A 126 5.17 8.42 -0.39
C GLN A 126 4.55 8.56 -1.79
N LEU A 127 4.79 9.65 -2.52
CA LEU A 127 4.33 9.77 -3.90
C LEU A 127 5.17 8.87 -4.81
N LYS A 128 4.53 7.83 -5.32
CA LYS A 128 5.13 6.85 -6.24
C LYS A 128 4.21 6.68 -7.45
N PRO A 129 4.70 6.17 -8.60
CA PRO A 129 3.88 6.03 -9.81
C PRO A 129 2.56 5.23 -9.63
N ASN A 130 2.47 4.38 -8.60
CA ASN A 130 1.29 3.59 -8.28
C ASN A 130 0.66 3.91 -6.91
N ARG A 131 1.01 5.07 -6.33
CA ARG A 131 0.48 5.54 -5.05
C ARG A 131 0.07 7.00 -5.16
N SER A 132 -1.03 7.33 -4.51
CA SER A 132 -1.44 8.71 -4.29
C SER A 132 -1.33 9.02 -2.80
N VAL A 133 -1.16 10.29 -2.45
CA VAL A 133 -1.19 10.74 -1.06
C VAL A 133 -2.46 11.55 -0.86
N LEU A 134 -3.33 11.06 0.00
CA LEU A 134 -4.54 11.74 0.45
C LEU A 134 -4.18 12.52 1.71
N THR A 135 -4.42 13.82 1.71
CA THR A 135 -4.01 14.71 2.80
C THR A 135 -5.16 15.61 3.19
N THR A 136 -5.52 15.71 4.47
CA THR A 136 -6.33 16.82 4.96
C THR A 136 -5.39 17.91 5.45
N ILE A 137 -5.51 19.11 4.88
CA ILE A 137 -4.88 20.33 5.39
C ILE A 137 -6.00 21.20 5.95
N GLU A 138 -5.96 21.50 7.24
CA GLU A 138 -7.06 22.14 7.97
C GLU A 138 -8.39 21.38 7.76
N GLN A 139 -9.31 21.92 6.96
CA GLN A 139 -10.61 21.33 6.63
C GLN A 139 -10.70 20.78 5.19
N TYR A 140 -9.60 20.80 4.44
CA TYR A 140 -9.58 20.46 3.03
C TYR A 140 -8.87 19.13 2.79
N SER A 141 -9.63 18.09 2.41
CA SER A 141 -9.04 16.85 1.91
C SER A 141 -8.65 17.00 0.44
N LEU A 142 -7.36 16.81 0.17
CA LEU A 142 -6.67 16.98 -1.11
C LEU A 142 -6.05 15.66 -1.55
N LEU A 143 -5.89 15.46 -2.85
CA LEU A 143 -5.16 14.31 -3.39
C LEU A 143 -3.94 14.75 -4.18
N PHE A 144 -2.78 14.20 -3.81
CA PHE A 144 -1.54 14.32 -4.55
C PHE A 144 -1.27 13.04 -5.34
N MET A 145 -0.88 13.18 -6.61
CA MET A 145 -0.60 12.07 -7.54
C MET A 145 0.72 12.32 -8.28
N LYS A 146 1.46 11.25 -8.58
CA LYS A 146 2.71 11.34 -9.34
C LYS A 146 2.48 11.01 -10.82
N VAL A 147 2.94 11.87 -11.74
CA VAL A 147 2.93 11.57 -13.18
C VAL A 147 4.26 11.96 -13.80
N GLY A 148 5.06 10.98 -14.19
CA GLY A 148 6.43 11.25 -14.65
C GLY A 148 7.21 12.00 -13.57
N THR A 149 7.74 13.18 -13.91
CA THR A 149 8.43 14.10 -12.99
C THR A 149 7.48 15.04 -12.25
N ASP A 150 6.26 15.23 -12.73
CA ASP A 150 5.31 16.17 -12.15
C ASP A 150 4.59 15.60 -10.91
N ILE A 151 4.13 16.51 -10.07
CA ILE A 151 3.19 16.26 -8.98
C ILE A 151 1.86 16.91 -9.35
N TRP A 152 0.79 16.14 -9.28
CA TRP A 152 -0.56 16.63 -9.54
C TRP A 152 -1.33 16.76 -8.25
N LEU A 153 -1.88 17.95 -8.00
CA LEU A 153 -2.83 18.20 -6.91
C LEU A 153 -4.25 18.19 -7.49
N PHE A 154 -5.14 17.44 -6.86
CA PHE A 154 -6.58 17.51 -7.06
C PHE A 154 -7.26 18.09 -5.82
N ASP A 155 -8.13 19.07 -6.05
CA ASP A 155 -8.95 19.72 -5.03
C ASP A 155 -10.41 19.78 -5.50
N SER A 156 -11.30 19.18 -4.70
CA SER A 156 -12.74 19.13 -4.96
C SER A 156 -13.48 20.43 -4.59
N HIS A 157 -12.86 21.31 -3.80
CA HIS A 157 -13.50 22.48 -3.24
C HIS A 157 -13.70 23.60 -4.27
N SER A 158 -14.54 24.57 -3.91
CA SER A 158 -14.83 25.75 -4.71
C SER A 158 -13.62 26.69 -4.76
N ARG A 159 -12.81 26.57 -5.82
CA ARG A 159 -11.62 27.42 -6.06
C ARG A 159 -11.78 28.28 -7.30
N ASN A 160 -11.15 29.46 -7.32
CA ASN A 160 -11.07 30.31 -8.52
C ASN A 160 -9.92 29.87 -9.45
N ARG A 161 -9.66 30.60 -10.56
CA ARG A 161 -8.61 30.26 -11.55
C ARG A 161 -7.18 30.26 -10.98
N LYS A 162 -6.95 30.95 -9.86
CA LYS A 162 -5.65 31.03 -9.17
C LYS A 162 -5.53 29.99 -8.06
N GLY A 163 -6.55 29.15 -7.85
CA GLY A 163 -6.53 28.14 -6.78
C GLY A 163 -7.04 28.61 -5.43
N LYS A 164 -7.39 29.89 -5.30
CA LYS A 164 -7.90 30.45 -4.03
C LYS A 164 -9.33 30.01 -3.79
N TYR A 165 -9.68 29.77 -2.53
CA TYR A 165 -11.07 29.58 -2.14
C TYR A 165 -11.96 30.72 -2.65
N THR A 166 -13.15 30.38 -3.09
CA THR A 166 -14.19 31.35 -3.43
C THR A 166 -15.56 30.76 -3.16
N SER A 167 -16.44 31.54 -2.55
CA SER A 167 -17.83 31.14 -2.29
C SER A 167 -18.70 31.17 -3.54
N PHE A 168 -18.31 31.91 -4.59
CA PHE A 168 -19.11 32.09 -5.80
C PHE A 168 -18.39 31.56 -7.03
N PHE A 169 -19.08 30.74 -7.83
CA PHE A 169 -18.61 30.24 -9.13
C PHE A 169 -17.27 29.48 -9.13
N GLY A 170 -16.78 29.05 -7.97
CA GLY A 170 -15.59 28.23 -7.90
C GLY A 170 -15.84 26.82 -8.42
N LYS A 171 -14.75 26.15 -8.81
CA LYS A 171 -14.79 24.83 -9.44
C LYS A 171 -13.66 23.97 -8.92
N ALA A 172 -13.92 22.67 -8.82
CA ALA A 172 -12.89 21.68 -8.57
C ALA A 172 -11.85 21.69 -9.68
N PHE A 173 -10.62 21.32 -9.36
CA PHE A 173 -9.52 21.32 -10.31
C PHE A 173 -8.50 20.21 -10.06
N ALA A 174 -7.73 19.91 -11.10
CA ALA A 174 -6.46 19.20 -11.01
C ALA A 174 -5.36 20.04 -11.65
N ALA A 175 -4.22 20.24 -10.98
CA ALA A 175 -3.11 21.04 -11.49
C ALA A 175 -1.77 20.31 -11.37
N PRO A 176 -0.93 20.32 -12.43
CA PRO A 176 0.44 19.86 -12.35
C PRO A 176 1.34 20.92 -11.68
N PHE A 177 2.36 20.43 -11.01
CA PHE A 177 3.49 21.16 -10.46
C PHE A 177 4.76 20.44 -10.89
N SER A 178 5.67 21.17 -11.54
CA SER A 178 6.93 20.64 -12.06
C SER A 178 8.00 20.46 -10.99
N SER A 179 7.83 21.10 -9.82
CA SER A 179 8.76 21.03 -8.70
C SER A 179 8.01 20.96 -7.38
N MET A 180 8.68 20.41 -6.35
CA MET A 180 8.15 20.41 -4.98
C MET A 180 8.06 21.83 -4.43
N ASP A 181 9.00 22.71 -4.77
CA ASP A 181 9.02 24.10 -4.31
C ASP A 181 7.82 24.90 -4.84
N ASP A 182 7.42 24.70 -6.10
CA ASP A 182 6.23 25.36 -6.66
C ASP A 182 4.94 24.87 -5.99
N LEU A 183 4.88 23.57 -5.69
CA LEU A 183 3.76 22.98 -4.97
C LEU A 183 3.68 23.53 -3.56
N GLU A 184 4.80 23.59 -2.85
CA GLU A 184 4.88 24.08 -1.48
C GLU A 184 4.47 25.56 -1.39
N LYS A 185 5.01 26.41 -2.28
CA LYS A 185 4.59 27.82 -2.41
C LYS A 185 3.09 27.93 -2.67
N TYR A 186 2.54 27.06 -3.51
CA TYR A 186 1.11 27.04 -3.79
C TYR A 186 0.29 26.60 -2.58
N ILE A 187 0.72 25.59 -1.84
CA ILE A 187 0.05 25.11 -0.64
C ILE A 187 0.04 26.22 0.43
N ARG A 188 1.21 26.78 0.75
CA ARG A 188 1.35 27.86 1.73
C ARG A 188 0.46 29.07 1.40
N LYS A 189 0.35 29.40 0.11
CA LYS A 189 -0.48 30.52 -0.34
C LYS A 189 -1.99 30.28 -0.23
N ASN A 190 -2.46 29.03 -0.30
CA ASN A 190 -3.88 28.73 -0.49
C ASN A 190 -4.53 27.92 0.64
N TYR A 191 -3.76 27.25 1.51
CA TYR A 191 -4.30 26.34 2.53
C TYR A 191 -3.79 26.57 3.95
N GLY A 192 -2.70 27.32 4.17
CA GLY A 192 -2.20 27.61 5.52
C GLY A 192 -0.78 28.17 5.55
N THR A 193 -0.34 28.70 6.69
CA THR A 193 0.99 29.31 6.90
C THR A 193 2.04 28.27 7.27
N ASP A 194 3.17 28.69 7.85
CA ASP A 194 4.39 27.87 7.84
C ASP A 194 4.34 26.56 8.64
N ASP A 195 3.43 26.49 9.62
CA ASP A 195 3.11 25.32 10.43
C ASP A 195 1.82 24.65 9.93
N LEU A 196 1.88 24.01 8.75
CA LEU A 196 0.70 23.36 8.16
C LEU A 196 0.20 22.22 9.06
N ASN A 197 -1.01 22.37 9.60
CA ASN A 197 -1.71 21.28 10.23
C ASN A 197 -2.25 20.35 9.16
N TYR A 198 -1.65 19.17 9.09
CA TYR A 198 -2.04 18.19 8.11
C TYR A 198 -2.13 16.79 8.73
N ASN A 199 -2.97 15.96 8.14
CA ASN A 199 -2.84 14.51 8.22
C ASN A 199 -2.74 13.96 6.79
N ALA A 200 -2.05 12.85 6.61
CA ALA A 200 -1.84 12.26 5.32
C ALA A 200 -1.85 10.73 5.40
N THR A 201 -2.35 10.10 4.35
CA THR A 201 -2.21 8.66 4.13
C THR A 201 -1.87 8.39 2.68
N SER A 202 -1.04 7.38 2.45
CA SER A 202 -0.73 6.91 1.11
C SER A 202 -1.74 5.85 0.74
N ILE A 203 -2.35 6.00 -0.43
CA ILE A 203 -3.38 5.10 -0.94
C ILE A 203 -2.86 4.45 -2.21
N LYS A 204 -2.94 3.12 -2.25
CA LYS A 204 -2.75 2.30 -3.44
C LYS A 204 -4.10 1.76 -3.89
N ILE A 205 -4.44 1.95 -5.15
CA ILE A 205 -5.64 1.38 -5.78
C ILE A 205 -5.27 0.04 -6.41
N TRP A 206 -6.09 -0.97 -6.16
CA TRP A 206 -5.96 -2.30 -6.74
C TRP A 206 -7.17 -2.53 -7.63
N LEU A 207 -6.95 -2.57 -8.94
CA LEU A 207 -8.00 -2.89 -9.88
C LEU A 207 -8.31 -4.40 -9.84
N PRO A 208 -9.54 -4.85 -10.16
CA PRO A 208 -9.94 -6.25 -10.01
C PRO A 208 -9.01 -7.25 -10.71
N ASN A 209 -8.48 -6.89 -11.88
CA ASN A 209 -7.56 -7.74 -12.64
C ASN A 209 -6.16 -7.84 -12.01
N GLU A 210 -5.78 -6.89 -11.15
CA GLU A 210 -4.51 -6.89 -10.40
C GLU A 210 -4.63 -7.63 -9.07
N TYR A 211 -5.85 -7.72 -8.52
CA TYR A 211 -6.14 -8.44 -7.28
C TYR A 211 -6.07 -9.96 -7.50
N ALA A 212 -6.73 -10.46 -8.55
CA ALA A 212 -6.75 -11.88 -8.89
C ALA A 212 -5.36 -12.45 -9.21
N SER A 213 -4.53 -11.69 -9.93
CA SER A 213 -3.17 -12.14 -10.30
C SER A 213 -2.22 -12.18 -9.11
N ARG A 214 -2.42 -11.32 -8.11
CA ARG A 214 -1.57 -11.29 -6.90
C ARG A 214 -1.94 -12.38 -5.90
N ASP A 215 -3.22 -12.66 -5.71
CA ASP A 215 -3.65 -13.78 -4.88
C ASP A 215 -3.12 -15.09 -5.48
N GLN A 216 -3.15 -15.24 -6.80
CA GLN A 216 -2.51 -16.37 -7.47
C GLN A 216 -0.99 -16.42 -7.21
N ALA A 217 -0.27 -15.30 -7.36
CA ALA A 217 1.16 -15.26 -7.08
C ALA A 217 1.52 -15.56 -5.61
N ILE A 218 0.66 -15.19 -4.66
CA ILE A 218 0.81 -15.54 -3.24
C ILE A 218 0.59 -17.03 -3.03
N VAL A 219 -0.46 -17.59 -3.64
CA VAL A 219 -0.72 -19.03 -3.64
C VAL A 219 0.46 -19.79 -4.22
N ASP A 220 0.95 -19.42 -5.40
CA ASP A 220 2.10 -20.04 -6.06
C ASP A 220 3.37 -19.97 -5.18
N SER A 221 3.61 -18.83 -4.52
CA SER A 221 4.73 -18.65 -3.58
C SER A 221 4.62 -19.52 -2.34
N LEU A 222 3.41 -19.64 -1.77
CA LEU A 222 3.14 -20.49 -0.62
C LEU A 222 3.27 -21.97 -0.99
N GLU A 223 2.76 -22.38 -2.15
CA GLU A 223 2.93 -23.73 -2.68
C GLU A 223 4.40 -24.08 -2.89
N HIS A 224 5.19 -23.15 -3.46
CA HIS A 224 6.63 -23.35 -3.63
C HIS A 224 7.34 -23.55 -2.28
N LYS A 225 7.05 -22.70 -1.29
CA LYS A 225 7.61 -22.83 0.08
C LYS A 225 7.20 -24.14 0.75
N LEU A 226 5.96 -24.57 0.55
CA LEU A 226 5.45 -25.83 1.10
C LEU A 226 6.17 -27.04 0.48
N LYS A 227 6.35 -27.04 -0.85
CA LYS A 227 7.10 -28.08 -1.58
C LYS A 227 8.57 -28.14 -1.15
N ALA A 228 9.23 -26.99 -1.00
CA ALA A 228 10.60 -26.93 -0.49
C ALA A 228 10.72 -27.50 0.94
N SER A 229 9.82 -27.12 1.85
CA SER A 229 9.81 -27.66 3.23
C SER A 229 9.55 -29.17 3.28
N ALA A 230 8.70 -29.70 2.38
CA ALA A 230 8.45 -31.13 2.28
C ALA A 230 9.69 -31.90 1.78
N LEU A 231 10.43 -31.33 0.82
CA LEU A 231 11.68 -31.90 0.30
C LEU A 231 12.76 -31.96 1.39
N ASP A 232 12.93 -30.88 2.16
CA ASP A 232 13.89 -30.82 3.27
C ASP A 232 13.61 -31.88 4.34
N LYS A 233 12.33 -32.07 4.69
CA LYS A 233 11.91 -33.12 5.65
C LYS A 233 12.19 -34.53 5.11
N LEU A 234 12.02 -34.74 3.81
CA LEU A 234 12.30 -36.03 3.16
C LEU A 234 13.81 -36.31 3.15
N CYS A 235 14.63 -35.32 2.77
CA CYS A 235 16.09 -35.41 2.80
C CYS A 235 16.61 -35.71 4.22
N ALA A 236 16.08 -35.05 5.24
CA ALA A 236 16.44 -35.32 6.63
C ALA A 236 16.08 -36.75 7.07
N LYS A 237 14.95 -37.30 6.59
CA LYS A 237 14.54 -38.67 6.86
C LYS A 237 15.48 -39.68 6.19
N PHE A 238 15.91 -39.41 4.96
CA PHE A 238 16.88 -40.25 4.26
C PHE A 238 18.27 -40.20 4.92
N ALA A 239 18.75 -39.03 5.33
CA ALA A 239 20.03 -38.88 6.03
C ALA A 239 20.05 -39.68 7.35
N LYS A 240 18.97 -39.61 8.15
CA LYS A 240 18.83 -40.43 9.37
C LYS A 240 18.82 -41.94 9.07
N LYS A 241 18.15 -42.34 7.99
CA LYS A 241 18.12 -43.76 7.57
C LYS A 241 19.50 -44.23 7.13
N LEU A 242 20.24 -43.41 6.40
CA LEU A 242 21.60 -43.71 5.96
C LEU A 242 22.56 -43.86 7.16
N GLN A 243 22.54 -42.94 8.11
CA GLN A 243 23.34 -43.03 9.34
C GLN A 243 23.03 -44.30 10.14
N LYS A 244 21.75 -44.69 10.23
CA LYS A 244 21.35 -45.93 10.90
C LYS A 244 21.94 -47.16 10.21
N LEU A 245 21.86 -47.22 8.87
CA LEU A 245 22.41 -48.32 8.09
C LEU A 245 23.94 -48.40 8.20
N GLU A 246 24.63 -47.26 8.22
CA GLU A 246 26.09 -47.21 8.44
C GLU A 246 26.48 -47.71 9.83
N ALA A 247 25.72 -47.35 10.86
CA ALA A 247 25.93 -47.83 12.23
C ALA A 247 25.69 -49.34 12.35
N GLU A 248 24.64 -49.87 11.70
CA GLU A 248 24.37 -51.30 11.63
C GLU A 248 25.48 -52.05 10.88
N ARG A 249 25.96 -51.53 9.75
CA ARG A 249 27.08 -52.11 9.00
C ARG A 249 28.38 -52.17 9.83
N LYS A 250 28.66 -51.14 10.63
CA LYS A 250 29.81 -51.13 11.55
C LYS A 250 29.67 -52.20 12.65
N LYS A 251 28.46 -52.44 13.15
CA LYS A 251 28.21 -53.51 14.14
C LYS A 251 28.44 -54.90 13.56
N VAL A 252 27.96 -55.16 12.34
CA VAL A 252 28.18 -56.45 11.64
C VAL A 252 29.67 -56.71 11.44
N LYS A 253 30.44 -55.72 10.94
CA LYS A 253 31.90 -55.86 10.79
C LYS A 253 32.64 -56.15 12.10
N LYS A 254 32.13 -55.64 13.23
CA LYS A 254 32.74 -55.90 14.55
C LYS A 254 32.52 -57.35 14.99
N ILE A 255 31.36 -57.92 14.70
CA ILE A 255 31.01 -59.31 14.99
C ILE A 255 31.86 -60.28 14.14
N ASP A 256 32.16 -59.94 12.88
CA ASP A 256 33.03 -60.75 12.03
C ASP A 256 34.50 -60.77 12.50
N CYS A 257 34.98 -59.68 13.08
CA CYS A 257 36.33 -59.62 13.68
C CYS A 257 36.43 -60.39 15.02
N GLU A 258 35.34 -60.48 15.79
CA GLU A 258 35.31 -61.19 17.08
C GLU A 258 35.07 -62.71 16.92
N ASN A 259 34.60 -63.17 15.76
CA ASN A 259 34.37 -64.59 15.44
C ASN A 259 35.46 -65.23 14.55
N SER A 260 36.61 -64.57 14.36
CA SER A 260 37.74 -65.17 13.65
C SER A 260 38.41 -66.22 14.54
N PRO A 261 38.43 -67.53 14.16
CA PRO A 261 39.07 -68.57 14.97
C PRO A 261 40.57 -68.32 15.08
N GLY A 262 41.07 -68.45 16.31
CA GLY A 262 42.48 -68.25 16.64
C GLY A 262 43.42 -69.12 15.83
N SER A 263 44.58 -68.54 15.55
CA SER A 263 45.76 -69.19 15.00
C SER A 263 46.31 -70.28 15.93
N LEU A 264 46.32 -71.51 15.45
CA LEU A 264 47.25 -72.60 15.80
C LEU A 264 47.38 -73.40 14.49
N GLY A 265 48.46 -73.32 13.72
CA GLY A 265 49.79 -73.82 14.02
C GLY A 265 50.07 -75.05 13.12
N ALA A 266 51.30 -75.18 12.62
CA ALA A 266 51.86 -76.20 11.70
C ALA A 266 51.53 -75.98 10.20
N SER A 267 52.48 -75.55 9.35
CA SER A 267 53.70 -76.23 8.87
C SER A 267 53.43 -77.63 8.32
N ASN A 268 53.48 -77.77 6.99
CA ASN A 268 54.44 -78.66 6.33
C ASN A 268 54.40 -78.52 4.81
N ASP A 269 55.61 -78.41 4.26
CA ASP A 269 56.01 -78.69 2.89
C ASP A 269 55.31 -79.91 2.30
N VAL A 270 54.97 -79.85 1.00
CA VAL A 270 55.38 -80.89 0.03
C VAL A 270 55.50 -80.25 -1.36
N HIS A 271 56.69 -80.37 -1.89
CA HIS A 271 57.14 -80.10 -3.25
C HIS A 271 56.53 -81.13 -4.22
N LEU A 272 55.89 -80.68 -5.31
CA LEU A 272 55.54 -81.52 -6.46
C LEU A 272 56.63 -81.36 -7.53
N PRO A 273 57.21 -82.44 -8.08
CA PRO A 273 58.06 -82.37 -9.25
C PRO A 273 57.26 -82.50 -10.55
N ASP A 274 57.83 -81.92 -11.61
CA ASP A 274 57.40 -82.00 -13.00
C ASP A 274 57.39 -83.43 -13.56
N VAL A 275 56.32 -83.80 -14.29
CA VAL A 275 56.33 -84.34 -15.68
C VAL A 275 55.00 -83.99 -16.35
#